data_AF-B6W567-F1
#
_entry.id   AF-B6W567-F1
#
_cell.length_a   1.000
_cell.length_b   1.000
_cell.length_c   1.000
_cell.angle_alpha   90.00
_cell.angle_beta   90.00
_cell.angle_gamma   90.00
#
_symmetry.space_group_name_H-M   'P 1'
#
loop_
_entity.id
_entity.type
_entity.pdbx_description
1 polymer ?
#
loop_
_entity_poly.entity_id
_entity_poly.type
_entity_poly.pdbx_seq_one_letter_code
_entity_poly.pdbx_strand_id
1 'polypeptide(L)'
;MKWKEHLKRQLPSNGRWENYEQLYRMCLLAYAEGCNEEKKKALEAYRLRCGRLFGNRCMPSAGSRADQKKICDADCSYIRKYEFELYKLGGCMEDSPE
;
A
#
# COMPACT_ATOMS: atom_id res chain seq x y z
N MET A 1 12.70 -1.94 1.49
CA MET A 1 12.10 -3.05 0.72
C MET A 1 12.86 -4.33 1.02
N LYS A 2 12.16 -5.38 1.40
CA LYS A 2 12.75 -6.68 1.74
C LYS A 2 13.24 -7.41 0.48
N TRP A 3 12.65 -7.17 -0.70
CA TRP A 3 13.08 -7.79 -1.96
C TRP A 3 14.55 -7.56 -2.31
N LYS A 4 15.13 -6.39 -2.00
CA LYS A 4 16.55 -6.09 -2.30
C LYS A 4 17.51 -6.97 -1.50
N GLU A 5 17.20 -7.21 -0.23
CA GLU A 5 17.97 -8.11 0.64
C GLU A 5 17.73 -9.58 0.24
N HIS A 6 16.52 -9.91 -0.21
CA HIS A 6 16.19 -11.24 -0.72
C HIS A 6 16.96 -11.56 -2.02
N LEU A 7 17.06 -10.59 -2.94
CA LEU A 7 17.87 -10.69 -4.15
C LEU A 7 19.34 -10.90 -3.84
N LYS A 8 19.92 -10.11 -2.93
CA LYS A 8 21.33 -10.27 -2.54
C LYS A 8 21.65 -11.67 -2.01
N ARG A 9 20.70 -12.32 -1.33
CA ARG A 9 20.86 -13.70 -0.82
C ARG A 9 20.68 -14.78 -1.88
N GLN A 10 19.80 -14.54 -2.86
CA GLN A 10 19.49 -15.51 -3.91
C GLN A 10 20.36 -15.35 -5.18
N LEU A 11 21.04 -14.21 -5.34
CA LEU A 11 21.95 -13.96 -6.44
C LEU A 11 23.13 -14.96 -6.37
N PRO A 12 23.28 -15.84 -7.37
CA PRO A 12 24.43 -16.73 -7.39
C PRO A 12 25.70 -15.90 -7.64
N SER A 13 26.75 -16.17 -6.86
CA SER A 13 28.01 -15.42 -6.88
C SER A 13 28.70 -15.45 -8.26
N ASN A 14 28.35 -16.41 -9.12
CA ASN A 14 28.87 -16.58 -10.47
C ASN A 14 28.05 -15.85 -11.56
N GLY A 15 26.97 -15.14 -11.20
CA GLY A 15 26.10 -14.41 -12.12
C GLY A 15 25.25 -15.27 -13.06
N ARG A 16 25.29 -16.60 -12.92
CA ARG A 16 24.56 -17.54 -13.78
C ARG A 16 23.28 -17.97 -13.10
N TRP A 17 22.16 -17.50 -13.62
CA TRP A 17 20.84 -17.99 -13.21
C TRP A 17 20.55 -19.30 -13.92
N GLU A 18 20.48 -20.38 -13.18
CA GLU A 18 20.16 -21.70 -13.72
C GLU A 18 18.65 -21.88 -13.96
N ASN A 19 17.81 -21.03 -13.35
CA ASN A 19 16.35 -21.17 -13.40
C ASN A 19 15.64 -19.82 -13.69
N TYR A 20 15.12 -19.68 -14.91
CA TYR A 20 14.33 -18.52 -15.35
C TYR A 20 13.01 -18.37 -14.60
N GLU A 21 12.39 -19.47 -14.17
CA GLU A 21 11.14 -19.44 -13.42
C GLU A 21 11.35 -18.82 -12.03
N GLN A 22 12.48 -19.12 -11.39
CA GLN A 22 12.85 -18.53 -10.11
C GLN A 22 13.06 -17.00 -10.24
N LEU A 23 13.77 -16.56 -11.27
CA LEU A 23 13.92 -15.14 -11.61
C LEU A 23 12.56 -14.45 -11.77
N TYR A 24 11.69 -15.06 -12.58
CA TYR A 24 10.36 -14.51 -12.87
C TYR A 24 9.54 -14.36 -11.58
N ARG A 25 9.49 -15.38 -10.72
CA ARG A 25 8.81 -15.32 -9.42
C ARG A 25 9.36 -14.22 -8.53
N MET A 26 10.68 -14.04 -8.49
CA MET A 26 11.31 -12.97 -7.70
C MET A 26 10.94 -11.57 -8.22
N CYS A 27 10.93 -11.38 -9.54
CA CYS A 27 10.50 -10.13 -10.15
C CYS A 27 9.02 -9.82 -9.83
N LEU A 28 8.14 -10.82 -9.91
CA LEU A 28 6.73 -10.67 -9.53
C LEU A 28 6.56 -10.26 -8.07
N LEU A 29 7.30 -10.92 -7.15
CA LEU A 29 7.25 -10.58 -5.72
C LEU A 29 7.76 -9.15 -5.45
N ALA A 30 8.84 -8.73 -6.11
CA ALA A 30 9.38 -7.38 -5.99
C ALA A 30 8.41 -6.33 -6.54
N TYR A 31 7.76 -6.61 -7.67
CA TYR A 31 6.72 -5.76 -8.25
C TYR A 31 5.54 -5.62 -7.29
N ALA A 32 5.00 -6.73 -6.77
CA ALA A 32 3.89 -6.71 -5.81
C ALA A 32 4.24 -5.96 -4.51
N GLU A 33 5.46 -6.13 -3.96
CA GLU A 33 5.93 -5.35 -2.81
C GLU A 33 5.99 -3.85 -3.14
N GLY A 34 6.47 -3.51 -4.34
CA GLY A 34 6.51 -2.15 -4.88
C GLY A 34 5.13 -1.49 -4.93
N CYS A 35 4.17 -2.16 -5.58
CA CYS A 35 2.80 -1.68 -5.70
C CYS A 35 2.14 -1.47 -4.34
N ASN A 36 2.35 -2.39 -3.39
CA ASN A 36 1.79 -2.27 -2.04
C ASN A 36 2.36 -1.06 -1.28
N GLU A 37 3.67 -0.82 -1.39
CA GLU A 37 4.32 0.32 -0.75
C GLU A 37 3.86 1.65 -1.37
N GLU A 38 3.70 1.73 -2.69
CA GLU A 38 3.15 2.90 -3.38
C GLU A 38 1.70 3.17 -2.97
N LYS A 39 0.86 2.13 -2.92
CA LYS A 39 -0.53 2.21 -2.44
C LYS A 39 -0.57 2.77 -1.02
N LYS A 40 0.27 2.27 -0.12
CA LYS A 40 0.35 2.74 1.27
C LYS A 40 0.76 4.21 1.36
N LYS A 41 1.76 4.64 0.58
CA LYS A 41 2.19 6.04 0.54
C LYS A 41 1.11 6.97 -0.01
N ALA A 42 0.40 6.53 -1.05
CA ALA A 42 -0.71 7.29 -1.62
C ALA A 42 -1.83 7.48 -0.59
N LEU A 43 -2.22 6.42 0.13
CA LEU A 43 -3.22 6.51 1.20
C LEU A 43 -2.79 7.47 2.32
N GLU A 44 -1.53 7.41 2.74
CA GLU A 44 -0.99 8.30 3.78
C GLU A 44 -0.99 9.76 3.34
N ALA A 45 -0.63 10.06 2.08
CA ALA A 45 -0.71 11.41 1.54
C ALA A 45 -2.15 11.95 1.55
N TYR A 46 -3.13 11.10 1.22
CA TYR A 46 -4.54 11.45 1.28
C TYR A 46 -5.05 11.63 2.72
N ARG A 47 -4.58 10.83 3.68
CA ARG A 47 -4.86 11.00 5.11
C ARG A 47 -4.40 12.36 5.62
N LEU A 48 -3.15 12.72 5.31
CA LEU A 48 -2.60 14.04 5.64
C LEU A 48 -3.41 15.17 4.99
N ARG A 49 -3.88 14.97 3.75
CA ARG A 49 -4.77 15.91 3.07
C ARG A 49 -6.16 15.98 3.72
N CYS A 50 -6.73 14.87 4.21
CA CYS A 50 -8.01 14.88 4.97
C CYS A 50 -7.89 15.76 6.21
N GLY A 51 -6.79 15.61 6.96
CA GLY A 51 -6.51 16.43 8.14
C GLY A 51 -6.46 17.92 7.81
N ARG A 52 -5.82 18.31 6.69
CA ARG A 52 -5.77 19.70 6.22
C ARG A 52 -7.12 20.23 5.71
N LEU A 53 -7.85 19.44 4.92
CA LEU A 53 -9.11 19.87 4.29
C LEU A 53 -10.26 19.95 5.29
N PHE A 54 -10.40 18.94 6.13
CA PHE A 54 -11.55 18.80 7.02
C PHE A 54 -11.24 19.19 8.45
N GLY A 55 -9.97 19.42 8.81
CA GLY A 55 -9.60 19.76 10.18
C GLY A 55 -10.05 18.69 11.17
N ASN A 56 -9.88 17.43 10.79
CA ASN A 56 -10.34 16.23 11.54
C ASN A 56 -11.86 16.03 11.63
N ARG A 57 -12.67 16.83 10.92
CA ARG A 57 -14.12 16.63 10.80
C ARG A 57 -14.50 15.42 9.92
N CYS A 58 -13.53 14.76 9.28
CA CYS A 58 -13.78 13.53 8.54
C CYS A 58 -14.05 12.31 9.45
N MET A 59 -13.81 12.41 10.76
CA MET A 59 -14.17 11.39 11.74
C MET A 59 -15.47 11.77 12.46
N PRO A 60 -16.47 10.87 12.57
CA PRO A 60 -17.64 11.11 13.39
C PRO A 60 -17.21 11.30 14.86
N SER A 61 -17.64 12.40 15.47
CA SER A 61 -17.39 12.68 16.88
C SER A 61 -18.26 11.74 17.73
N ALA A 62 -17.75 10.54 18.02
CA ALA A 62 -18.38 9.66 18.98
C ALA A 62 -18.10 10.19 20.40
N GLY A 63 -19.00 11.05 20.90
CA GLY A 63 -19.03 11.45 22.31
C GLY A 63 -18.65 12.91 22.60
N SER A 64 -19.13 13.35 23.77
CA SER A 64 -19.07 14.67 24.41
C SER A 64 -17.91 15.60 24.01
N ARG A 65 -18.21 16.91 24.01
CA ARG A 65 -17.43 18.12 23.65
C ARG A 65 -16.02 18.28 24.28
N ALA A 66 -15.42 17.25 24.88
CA ALA A 66 -14.14 17.33 25.59
C ALA A 66 -12.95 16.59 24.92
N ASP A 67 -13.17 15.67 23.98
CA ASP A 67 -12.05 14.85 23.49
C ASP A 67 -11.41 15.41 22.22
N GLN A 68 -10.24 16.02 22.44
CA GLN A 68 -9.10 16.27 21.55
C GLN A 68 -9.33 16.01 20.06
N LYS A 69 -9.05 17.02 19.21
CA LYS A 69 -8.95 16.93 17.75
C LYS A 69 -8.36 15.59 17.29
N LYS A 70 -9.20 14.58 17.04
CA LYS A 70 -8.76 13.25 16.60
C LYS A 70 -8.12 13.38 15.23
N ILE A 71 -6.81 13.29 15.15
CA ILE A 71 -6.12 13.23 13.85
C ILE A 71 -6.74 12.08 13.06
N CYS A 72 -7.07 12.33 11.79
CA CYS A 72 -7.62 11.29 10.92
C CYS A 72 -6.76 10.01 10.99
N ASP A 73 -7.39 8.90 11.37
CA ASP A 73 -6.80 7.57 11.59
C ASP A 73 -6.76 6.71 10.32
N ALA A 74 -7.05 7.34 9.18
CA ALA A 74 -7.26 6.71 7.89
C ALA A 74 -8.55 5.89 7.71
N ASP A 75 -9.43 5.78 8.70
CA ASP A 75 -10.70 5.06 8.58
C ASP A 75 -11.91 5.98 8.35
N CYS A 76 -11.75 6.98 7.47
CA CYS A 76 -12.83 7.91 7.13
C CYS A 76 -13.42 7.62 5.74
N SER A 77 -14.66 8.05 5.53
CA SER A 77 -15.38 7.86 4.26
C SER A 77 -14.63 8.43 3.04
N TYR A 78 -13.90 9.52 3.24
CA TYR A 78 -13.06 10.13 2.20
C TYR A 78 -11.92 9.21 1.76
N ILE A 79 -11.23 8.57 2.72
CA ILE A 79 -10.10 7.68 2.42
C ILE A 79 -10.61 6.34 1.86
N ARG A 80 -11.69 5.78 2.41
CA ARG A 80 -12.33 4.56 1.86
C ARG A 80 -12.75 4.72 0.40
N LYS A 81 -13.29 5.89 0.01
CA LYS A 81 -13.60 6.17 -1.40
C LYS A 81 -12.34 6.14 -2.27
N TYR A 82 -11.24 6.71 -1.80
CA TYR A 82 -9.98 6.71 -2.54
C TYR A 82 -9.35 5.32 -2.62
N GLU A 83 -9.39 4.54 -1.53
CA GLU A 83 -8.94 3.15 -1.52
C GLU A 83 -9.71 2.29 -2.54
N PHE A 84 -11.02 2.50 -2.65
CA PHE A 84 -11.85 1.84 -3.65
C PHE A 84 -11.45 2.21 -5.09
N GLU A 85 -11.20 3.50 -5.37
CA GLU A 85 -10.71 3.92 -6.70
C GLU A 85 -9.31 3.36 -6.99
N LEU A 86 -8.42 3.29 -5.99
CA LEU A 86 -7.11 2.64 -6.14
C LEU A 86 -7.24 1.14 -6.45
N TYR A 87 -8.22 0.45 -5.85
CA TYR A 87 -8.47 -0.96 -6.14
C TYR A 87 -8.91 -1.18 -7.59
N LYS A 88 -9.76 -0.30 -8.15
CA LYS A 88 -10.15 -0.36 -9.57
C LYS A 88 -8.97 -0.19 -10.52
N LEU A 89 -7.99 0.64 -10.14
CA LEU A 89 -6.76 0.83 -10.90
C LEU A 89 -5.82 -0.38 -10.79
N GLY A 90 -5.95 -1.18 -9.71
CA GLY A 90 -5.16 -2.37 -9.43
C GLY A 90 -5.58 -3.64 -10.17
N GLY A 91 -6.49 -3.55 -11.16
CA GLY A 91 -7.03 -4.67 -11.94
C GLY A 91 -6.05 -5.42 -12.84
N CYS A 92 -4.80 -5.63 -12.42
CA CYS A 92 -3.79 -6.38 -13.17
C CYS A 92 -3.10 -7.52 -12.38
N MET A 93 -3.51 -7.85 -11.15
CA MET A 93 -2.92 -8.97 -10.40
C MET A 93 -3.86 -9.69 -9.43
N GLU A 94 -5.14 -9.86 -9.79
CA GLU A 94 -5.96 -10.93 -9.20
C GLU A 94 -6.57 -11.75 -10.33
N ASP A 95 -5.73 -12.55 -11.00
CA ASP A 95 -6.22 -13.84 -11.46
C ASP A 95 -6.43 -14.68 -10.20
N SER A 96 -7.68 -14.75 -9.76
CA SER A 96 -8.13 -15.78 -8.82
C SER A 96 -7.69 -17.14 -9.35
N PRO A 97 -7.04 -17.99 -8.54
CA PRO A 97 -6.96 -19.40 -8.87
C PRO A 97 -8.38 -19.98 -8.82
N GLU A 98 -8.74 -20.73 -9.87
CA GLU A 98 -9.95 -21.54 -10.02
C GLU A 98 -10.26 -22.42 -8.79
#